data_AF-A0A7V3M4W5-F1
#
_entry.id   AF-A0A7V3M4W5-F1
#
_cell.length_a   1.000
_cell.length_b   1.000
_cell.length_c   1.000
_cell.angle_alpha   90.00
_cell.angle_beta   90.00
_cell.angle_gamma   90.00
#
_symmetry.space_group_name_H-M   'P 1'
#
loop_
_entity.id
_entity.type
_entity.pdbx_description
1 polymer ?
#
loop_
_entity_poly.entity_id
_entity_poly.type
_entity_poly.pdbx_seq_one_letter_code
_entity_poly.pdbx_strand_id
1 'polypeptide(L)'
;MPEQLIATAGIWFFVACAAAFASVFVEQAGAPRAPEEDGERKGAAALLLMLASLLTPGLLLLHGFHVTAGADTLVRIWLMAAPVAAVLLGSLLGAIAGAIARGAAPTMRKLAAPLAVAALALTLYAASPSLVALVNGLQDGTIQLRLLGA
;
A
#
# COMPACT_ATOMS: atom_id res chain seq x y z
N MET A 1 -20.13 10.76 -5.69
CA MET A 1 -19.39 9.73 -4.91
C MET A 1 -17.87 9.86 -5.09
N PRO A 2 -17.26 9.74 -6.30
CA PRO A 2 -15.80 9.84 -6.44
C PRO A 2 -15.22 11.18 -6.00
N GLU A 3 -15.89 12.29 -6.33
CA GLU A 3 -15.49 13.65 -5.92
C GLU A 3 -15.38 13.79 -4.40
N GLN A 4 -16.33 13.21 -3.65
CA GLN A 4 -16.33 13.24 -2.19
C GLN A 4 -15.17 12.43 -1.60
N LEU A 5 -14.86 11.27 -2.20
CA LEU A 5 -13.72 10.46 -1.79
C LEU A 5 -12.39 11.19 -2.03
N ILE A 6 -12.24 11.84 -3.19
CA ILE A 6 -11.06 12.66 -3.53
C ILE A 6 -10.97 13.89 -2.64
N ALA A 7 -12.08 14.56 -2.34
CA ALA A 7 -12.10 15.70 -1.43
C ALA A 7 -11.71 15.30 0.01
N THR A 8 -11.99 14.06 0.41
CA THR A 8 -11.70 13.57 1.78
C THR A 8 -10.26 13.07 1.93
N ALA A 9 -9.79 12.22 1.01
CA ALA A 9 -8.46 11.59 1.11
C ALA A 9 -7.38 12.23 0.21
N GLY A 10 -7.77 13.15 -0.67
CA GLY A 10 -6.88 13.70 -1.69
C GLY A 10 -6.64 12.75 -2.86
N ILE A 11 -6.28 13.31 -4.01
CA ILE A 11 -6.00 12.52 -5.22
C ILE A 11 -4.81 11.58 -5.05
N TRP A 12 -3.80 12.00 -4.28
CA TRP A 12 -2.57 11.25 -4.08
C TRP A 12 -2.77 9.94 -3.30
N PHE A 13 -3.81 9.83 -2.48
CA PHE A 13 -4.21 8.58 -1.86
C PHE A 13 -4.57 7.51 -2.90
N PHE A 14 -5.34 7.88 -3.92
CA PHE A 14 -5.72 6.97 -5.00
C PHE A 14 -4.55 6.63 -5.92
N VAL A 15 -3.68 7.62 -6.19
CA VAL A 15 -2.43 7.38 -6.93
C VAL A 15 -1.54 6.39 -6.18
N ALA A 16 -1.42 6.52 -4.85
CA ALA A 16 -0.67 5.59 -4.02
C ALA A 16 -1.31 4.20 -3.98
N CYS A 17 -2.65 4.09 -3.92
CA CYS A 17 -3.35 2.82 -4.05
C CYS A 17 -3.07 2.15 -5.42
N ALA A 18 -3.09 2.91 -6.51
CA ALA A 18 -2.78 2.40 -7.85
C ALA A 18 -1.31 1.94 -7.95
N ALA A 19 -0.38 2.67 -7.34
CA ALA A 19 1.02 2.29 -7.27
C ALA A 19 1.23 1.01 -6.42
N ALA A 20 0.51 0.88 -5.30
CA ALA A 20 0.50 -0.34 -4.49
C ALA A 20 -0.01 -1.54 -5.28
N PHE A 21 -1.13 -1.38 -6.00
CA PHE A 21 -1.65 -2.38 -6.93
C PHE A 21 -0.58 -2.80 -7.95
N ALA A 22 0.05 -1.84 -8.62
CA ALA A 22 1.04 -2.13 -9.66
C ALA A 22 2.27 -2.85 -9.09
N SER A 23 2.74 -2.41 -7.91
CA SER A 23 3.84 -3.06 -7.20
C SER A 23 3.54 -4.51 -6.88
N VAL A 24 2.38 -4.78 -6.26
CA VAL A 24 1.99 -6.15 -5.89
C VAL A 24 1.74 -7.00 -7.13
N PHE A 25 1.14 -6.43 -8.16
CA PHE A 25 0.96 -7.09 -9.46
C PHE A 25 2.29 -7.57 -10.04
N VAL A 26 3.27 -6.69 -10.15
CA VAL A 26 4.59 -7.02 -10.70
C VAL A 26 5.31 -8.04 -9.83
N GLU A 27 5.20 -7.92 -8.50
CA GLU A 27 5.77 -8.87 -7.57
C GLU A 27 5.21 -10.29 -7.79
N GLN A 28 3.88 -10.44 -7.86
CA GLN A 28 3.22 -11.74 -8.05
C GLN A 28 3.35 -12.29 -9.48
N ALA A 29 3.45 -11.40 -10.48
CA ALA A 29 3.74 -11.81 -11.85
C ALA A 29 5.14 -12.44 -11.96
N GLY A 30 6.14 -11.88 -11.27
CA GLY A 30 7.53 -12.36 -11.23
C GLY A 30 7.84 -13.42 -10.17
N ALA A 31 6.83 -13.87 -9.41
CA ALA A 31 7.00 -14.87 -8.37
C ALA A 31 7.42 -16.23 -8.96
N PRO A 32 8.41 -16.91 -8.36
CA PRO A 32 8.81 -18.26 -8.78
C PRO A 32 7.65 -19.23 -8.58
N ARG A 33 7.45 -20.14 -9.53
CA ARG A 33 6.37 -21.16 -9.49
C ARG A 33 6.90 -22.59 -9.46
N ALA A 34 8.21 -22.78 -9.65
CA ALA A 34 8.88 -24.06 -9.54
C ALA A 34 10.23 -23.90 -8.83
N PRO A 35 10.74 -24.95 -8.14
CA PRO A 35 12.00 -24.88 -7.42
C PRO A 35 13.19 -24.51 -8.30
N GLU A 36 13.15 -24.85 -9.60
CA GLU A 36 14.20 -24.50 -10.55
C GLU A 36 14.21 -23.00 -10.92
N GLU A 37 13.12 -22.28 -10.63
CA GLU A 37 12.97 -20.84 -10.86
C GLU A 37 13.35 -19.98 -9.64
N ASP A 38 13.71 -20.60 -8.51
CA ASP A 38 14.14 -19.92 -7.28
C ASP A 38 15.55 -19.32 -7.47
N GLY A 39 15.61 -18.20 -8.17
CA GLY A 39 16.68 -17.24 -8.00
C GLY A 39 16.50 -16.56 -6.64
N GLU A 40 17.21 -17.05 -5.61
CA GLU A 40 17.11 -16.56 -4.24
C GLU A 40 17.12 -15.03 -4.17
N ARG A 41 15.98 -14.42 -3.77
CA ARG A 41 15.93 -13.01 -3.38
C ARG A 41 16.58 -12.88 -2.00
N LYS A 42 17.90 -12.74 -1.94
CA LYS A 42 18.66 -12.56 -0.69
C LYS A 42 19.05 -11.10 -0.44
N GLY A 43 19.16 -10.74 0.84
CA GLY A 43 19.75 -9.49 1.29
C GLY A 43 18.80 -8.27 1.32
N ALA A 44 19.37 -7.08 1.19
CA ALA A 44 18.67 -5.81 1.42
C ALA A 44 17.43 -5.60 0.54
N ALA A 45 17.46 -6.06 -0.71
CA ALA A 45 16.32 -5.94 -1.62
C ALA A 45 15.09 -6.74 -1.14
N ALA A 46 15.30 -7.91 -0.54
CA ALA A 46 14.22 -8.73 0.03
C ALA A 46 13.64 -8.07 1.29
N LEU A 47 14.50 -7.51 2.15
CA LEU A 47 14.07 -6.75 3.32
C LEU A 47 13.27 -5.49 2.91
N LEU A 48 13.74 -4.76 1.90
CA LEU A 48 13.03 -3.58 1.38
C LEU A 48 11.67 -3.94 0.81
N LEU A 49 11.57 -5.04 0.05
CA LEU A 49 10.29 -5.55 -0.45
C LEU A 49 9.35 -5.92 0.70
N MET A 50 9.86 -6.61 1.73
CA MET A 50 9.08 -6.97 2.92
C MET A 50 8.57 -5.73 3.67
N LEU A 51 9.43 -4.73 3.87
CA LEU A 51 9.04 -3.49 4.54
C LEU A 51 8.04 -2.71 3.68
N ALA A 52 8.26 -2.59 2.37
CA ALA A 52 7.36 -1.88 1.49
C ALA A 52 6.00 -2.57 1.41
N SER A 53 5.94 -3.91 1.34
CA SER A 53 4.68 -4.66 1.26
C SER A 53 3.87 -4.59 2.56
N LEU A 54 4.53 -4.44 3.71
CA LEU A 54 3.88 -4.22 5.00
C LEU A 54 3.46 -2.76 5.20
N LEU A 55 4.39 -1.82 5.00
CA LEU A 55 4.20 -0.41 5.33
C LEU A 55 3.25 0.29 4.36
N THR A 56 3.27 -0.06 3.07
CA THR A 56 2.44 0.60 2.05
C THR A 56 0.94 0.49 2.37
N PRO A 57 0.34 -0.72 2.49
CA PRO A 57 -1.07 -0.82 2.86
C PRO A 57 -1.34 -0.31 4.28
N GLY A 58 -0.43 -0.52 5.24
CA GLY A 58 -0.60 -0.05 6.61
C GLY A 58 -0.72 1.47 6.73
N LEU A 59 0.14 2.21 6.02
CA LEU A 59 0.11 3.67 5.99
C LEU A 59 -1.10 4.21 5.23
N LEU A 60 -1.52 3.57 4.14
CA LEU A 60 -2.74 3.95 3.43
C LEU A 60 -3.99 3.73 4.29
N LEU A 61 -4.07 2.61 5.02
CA LEU A 61 -5.15 2.36 5.97
C LEU A 61 -5.15 3.39 7.12
N LEU A 62 -3.97 3.69 7.68
CA LEU A 62 -3.83 4.72 8.71
C LEU A 62 -4.34 6.08 8.21
N HIS A 63 -3.92 6.48 7.01
CA HIS A 63 -4.36 7.74 6.41
C HIS A 63 -5.87 7.74 6.17
N GLY A 64 -6.41 6.70 5.53
CA GLY A 64 -7.85 6.56 5.26
C GLY A 64 -8.69 6.60 6.54
N PHE A 65 -8.24 5.93 7.61
CA PHE A 65 -8.90 5.98 8.92
C PHE A 65 -8.87 7.39 9.50
N HIS A 66 -7.71 8.04 9.49
CA HIS A 66 -7.51 9.38 10.05
C HIS A 66 -8.40 10.42 9.33
N VAL A 67 -8.39 10.46 8.01
CA VAL A 67 -9.15 11.47 7.25
C VAL A 67 -10.67 11.25 7.27
N THR A 68 -11.12 10.06 7.68
CA THR A 68 -12.54 9.72 7.78
C THR A 68 -13.09 9.74 9.20
N ALA A 69 -12.34 10.27 10.18
CA ALA A 69 -12.75 10.29 11.58
C ALA A 69 -14.13 10.93 11.82
N GLY A 70 -14.51 11.94 11.02
CA GLY A 70 -15.82 12.60 11.06
C GLY A 70 -16.64 12.50 9.76
N ALA A 71 -16.26 11.59 8.85
CA ALA A 71 -16.95 11.41 7.58
C ALA A 71 -18.13 10.44 7.69
N ASP A 72 -19.00 10.45 6.67
CA ASP A 72 -20.07 9.47 6.51
C ASP A 72 -19.54 8.02 6.49
N THR A 73 -20.34 7.08 7.00
CA THR A 73 -19.96 5.66 7.11
C THR A 73 -19.56 5.05 5.77
N LEU A 74 -20.26 5.38 4.67
CA LEU A 74 -19.93 4.85 3.35
C LEU A 74 -18.59 5.38 2.85
N VAL A 75 -18.29 6.66 3.08
CA VAL A 75 -16.98 7.26 2.74
C VAL A 75 -15.86 6.55 3.48
N ARG A 76 -16.04 6.28 4.77
CA ARG A 76 -15.08 5.50 5.57
C ARG A 76 -14.88 4.09 5.01
N ILE A 77 -15.96 3.37 4.70
CA ILE A 77 -15.87 2.01 4.14
C ILE A 77 -15.06 2.01 2.84
N TRP A 78 -15.35 2.92 1.91
CA TRP A 78 -14.65 2.97 0.63
C TRP A 78 -13.16 3.31 0.77
N LEU A 79 -12.82 4.29 1.62
CA LEU A 79 -11.42 4.69 1.82
C LEU A 79 -10.61 3.63 2.59
N MET A 80 -11.24 2.87 3.47
CA MET A 80 -10.60 1.74 4.15
C MET A 80 -10.48 0.51 3.24
N ALA A 81 -11.45 0.29 2.35
CA ALA A 81 -11.45 -0.85 1.43
C ALA A 81 -10.46 -0.66 0.26
N ALA A 82 -10.22 0.58 -0.19
CA ALA A 82 -9.40 0.83 -1.38
C ALA A 82 -7.97 0.26 -1.31
N PRO A 83 -7.20 0.43 -0.22
CA PRO A 83 -5.85 -0.15 -0.13
C PRO A 83 -5.87 -1.68 -0.10
N VAL A 84 -6.86 -2.26 0.58
CA VAL A 84 -7.05 -3.72 0.64
C VAL A 84 -7.39 -4.27 -0.73
N ALA A 85 -8.33 -3.63 -1.43
CA ALA A 85 -8.71 -3.99 -2.79
C ALA A 85 -7.52 -3.87 -3.76
N ALA A 86 -6.71 -2.81 -3.65
CA ALA A 86 -5.52 -2.63 -4.46
C ALA A 86 -4.52 -3.79 -4.30
N VAL A 87 -4.24 -4.20 -3.07
CA VAL A 87 -3.32 -5.32 -2.79
C VAL A 87 -3.91 -6.65 -3.27
N LEU A 88 -5.19 -6.93 -2.98
CA LEU A 88 -5.85 -8.18 -3.37
C LEU A 88 -6.01 -8.32 -4.89
N LEU A 89 -6.43 -7.26 -5.57
CA LEU A 89 -6.56 -7.27 -7.02
C LEU A 89 -5.17 -7.34 -7.68
N GLY A 90 -4.20 -6.60 -7.15
CA GLY A 90 -2.82 -6.65 -7.64
C GLY A 90 -2.27 -8.06 -7.53
N SER A 91 -2.45 -8.72 -6.38
CA SER A 91 -1.92 -10.06 -6.16
C SER A 91 -2.58 -11.11 -7.03
N LEU A 92 -3.91 -11.10 -7.11
CA LEU A 92 -4.68 -12.03 -7.93
C LEU A 92 -4.32 -11.88 -9.42
N LEU A 93 -4.38 -10.65 -9.93
CA LEU A 93 -4.11 -10.40 -11.35
C LEU A 93 -2.64 -10.64 -11.69
N GLY A 94 -1.71 -10.32 -10.79
CA GLY A 94 -0.30 -10.62 -10.97
C GLY A 94 -0.03 -12.12 -11.01
N ALA A 95 -0.66 -12.89 -10.11
CA ALA A 95 -0.53 -14.35 -10.09
C ALA A 95 -1.05 -14.99 -11.39
N ILE A 96 -2.20 -14.54 -11.89
CA ILE A 96 -2.76 -14.96 -13.17
C ILE A 96 -1.82 -14.59 -14.33
N ALA A 97 -1.38 -13.33 -14.37
CA ALA A 97 -0.51 -12.82 -15.43
C ALA A 97 0.81 -13.60 -15.51
N GLY A 98 1.45 -13.88 -14.37
CA GLY A 98 2.69 -14.65 -14.36
C GLY A 98 2.49 -16.13 -14.72
N ALA A 99 1.29 -16.70 -14.48
CA ALA A 99 0.99 -18.07 -14.90
C ALA A 99 0.87 -18.17 -16.43
N ILE A 100 0.33 -17.14 -17.09
CA ILE A 100 0.16 -17.08 -18.54
C ILE A 100 1.47 -16.64 -19.22
N ALA A 101 2.15 -15.63 -18.69
CA ALA A 101 3.31 -14.97 -19.31
C ALA A 101 4.63 -15.35 -18.64
N ARG A 102 4.92 -16.66 -18.54
CA ARG A 102 6.13 -17.20 -17.87
C ARG A 102 7.44 -16.57 -18.36
N GLY A 103 7.54 -16.23 -19.66
CA GLY A 103 8.73 -15.57 -20.22
C GLY A 103 8.99 -14.16 -19.69
N ALA A 104 8.00 -13.47 -19.14
CA ALA A 104 8.15 -12.13 -18.56
C ALA A 104 8.60 -12.14 -17.09
N ALA A 105 8.61 -13.31 -16.43
CA ALA A 105 8.89 -13.43 -15.00
C ALA A 105 10.27 -12.86 -14.58
N PRO A 106 11.38 -13.06 -15.33
CA PRO A 106 12.67 -12.48 -14.97
C PRO A 106 12.65 -10.94 -14.98
N THR A 107 11.96 -10.34 -15.95
CA THR A 107 11.84 -8.88 -16.06
C THR A 107 10.98 -8.33 -14.94
N MET A 108 9.82 -8.94 -14.67
CA MET A 108 8.94 -8.55 -13.56
C MET A 108 9.66 -8.66 -12.21
N ARG A 109 10.48 -9.70 -12.02
CA ARG A 109 11.28 -9.88 -10.80
C ARG A 109 12.29 -8.75 -10.58
N LYS A 110 12.89 -8.21 -11.64
CA LYS A 110 13.80 -7.05 -11.56
C LYS A 110 13.07 -5.75 -11.25
N LEU A 111 11.83 -5.60 -11.71
CA LEU A 111 11.01 -4.41 -11.51
C LEU A 111 10.31 -4.37 -10.15
N ALA A 112 10.14 -5.51 -9.46
CA ALA A 112 9.42 -5.58 -8.20
C ALA A 112 9.99 -4.62 -7.13
N ALA A 113 11.31 -4.64 -6.90
CA ALA A 113 11.93 -3.78 -5.89
C ALA A 113 11.80 -2.27 -6.18
N PRO A 114 12.16 -1.75 -7.38
CA PRO A 114 12.00 -0.32 -7.65
C PRO A 114 10.53 0.13 -7.62
N LEU A 115 9.60 -0.72 -8.06
CA LEU A 115 8.18 -0.40 -8.04
C LEU A 115 7.61 -0.35 -6.61
N ALA A 116 8.09 -1.24 -5.72
CA ALA A 116 7.74 -1.21 -4.30
C ALA A 116 8.27 0.04 -3.59
N VAL A 117 9.49 0.45 -3.89
CA VAL A 117 10.06 1.70 -3.37
C VAL A 117 9.27 2.91 -3.86
N ALA A 118 8.90 2.96 -5.14
CA ALA A 118 8.07 4.03 -5.69
C ALA A 118 6.67 4.07 -5.05
N ALA A 119 6.03 2.91 -4.86
CA ALA A 119 4.74 2.82 -4.19
C ALA A 119 4.81 3.29 -2.72
N LEU A 120 5.87 2.91 -2.01
CA LEU A 120 6.11 3.36 -0.64
C LEU A 120 6.35 4.88 -0.58
N ALA A 121 7.14 5.45 -1.50
CA ALA A 121 7.40 6.88 -1.55
C ALA A 121 6.11 7.69 -1.81
N LEU A 122 5.28 7.24 -2.76
CA LEU A 122 3.97 7.85 -3.02
C LEU A 122 3.03 7.75 -1.82
N THR A 123 3.08 6.62 -1.12
CA THR A 123 2.30 6.40 0.10
C THR A 123 2.73 7.33 1.23
N LEU A 124 4.04 7.47 1.47
CA LEU A 124 4.57 8.42 2.45
C LEU A 124 4.18 9.85 2.12
N TYR A 125 4.22 10.23 0.85
CA TYR A 125 3.78 11.54 0.39
C TYR A 125 2.28 11.75 0.66
N ALA A 126 1.42 10.81 0.24
CA ALA A 126 -0.03 10.89 0.44
C ALA A 126 -0.41 10.90 1.94
N ALA A 127 0.24 10.07 2.75
CA ALA A 127 -0.04 9.94 4.18
C ALA A 127 0.63 11.02 5.05
N SER A 128 1.52 11.84 4.48
CA SER A 128 2.31 12.83 5.24
C SER A 128 1.47 13.76 6.12
N PRO A 129 0.27 14.27 5.73
CA PRO A 129 -0.52 15.13 6.61
C PRO A 129 -1.01 14.38 7.85
N SER A 130 -1.40 13.11 7.70
CA SER A 130 -1.83 12.26 8.82
C SER A 130 -0.67 11.88 9.73
N LEU A 131 0.51 11.63 9.17
CA LEU A 131 1.70 11.32 9.96
C LEU A 131 2.13 12.51 10.80
N VAL A 132 2.13 13.73 10.24
CA VAL A 132 2.41 14.96 10.99
C VAL A 132 1.39 15.18 12.09
N ALA A 133 0.10 15.00 11.80
CA ALA A 133 -0.96 15.11 12.82
C ALA A 133 -0.78 14.10 13.97
N LEU A 134 -0.38 12.86 13.66
CA LEU A 134 -0.10 11.83 14.66
C LEU A 134 1.10 12.19 15.54
N VAL A 135 2.20 12.65 14.94
CA VAL A 135 3.41 13.04 15.67
C VAL A 135 3.12 14.21 16.61
N ASN A 136 2.41 15.24 16.14
CA ASN A 136 2.04 16.38 16.97
C ASN A 136 1.11 15.95 18.11
N GLY A 137 0.12 15.10 17.85
CA GLY A 137 -0.79 14.58 18.88
C GLY A 137 -0.09 13.73 19.96
N LEU A 138 1.00 13.04 19.61
CA LEU A 138 1.85 12.33 20.57
C LEU A 138 2.66 13.30 21.45
N GLN A 139 3.19 14.37 20.87
CA GLN A 139 3.97 15.39 21.58
C GLN A 139 3.13 16.20 22.55
N ASP A 140 1.89 16.53 22.16
CA ASP A 140 0.98 17.35 22.95
C ASP A 140 0.20 16.53 24.01
N GLY A 141 0.44 15.22 24.11
CA GLY A 141 -0.23 14.33 25.08
C GLY A 141 -1.73 14.08 24.82
N THR A 142 -2.31 14.64 23.76
CA THR A 142 -3.73 14.49 23.41
C THR A 142 -4.12 13.05 23.08
N ILE A 143 -3.16 12.24 22.60
CA ILE A 143 -3.41 10.81 22.32
C ILE A 143 -3.41 9.95 23.60
N GLN A 144 -2.74 10.36 24.69
CA GLN A 144 -2.74 9.59 25.94
C GLN A 144 -4.10 9.64 26.66
N LEU A 145 -4.80 10.77 26.62
CA LEU A 145 -6.10 10.94 27.31
C LEU A 145 -7.24 10.17 26.65
N ARG A 146 -7.16 9.90 25.34
CA ARG A 146 -8.23 9.21 24.60
C ARG A 146 -8.18 7.68 24.71
N LEU A 147 -7.02 7.11 25.03
CA LEU A 147 -6.84 5.67 25.26
C LEU A 147 -7.05 5.26 26.72
N LEU A 148 -6.98 6.20 27.67
CA LEU A 148 -7.26 5.98 29.09
C LEU A 148 -8.69 6.38 29.51
N GLY A 149 -9.46 6.97 28.58
CA GLY A 149 -10.82 7.46 28.82
C GLY A 149 -11.91 6.75 28.00
N ALA A 150 -11.61 5.57 27.44
CA ALA A 150 -12.58 4.68 26.80
C ALA A 150 -12.80 3.44 27.66
#